data_AF-A0A8B8GJU6-F1
#
_entry.id   AF-A0A8B8GJU6-F1
#
_cell.length_a   1.000
_cell.length_b   1.000
_cell.length_c   1.000
_cell.angle_alpha   90.00
_cell.angle_beta   90.00
_cell.angle_gamma   90.00
#
_symmetry.space_group_name_H-M   'P 1'
#
loop_
_entity.id
_entity.type
_entity.pdbx_description
1 polymer ?
#
loop_
_entity_poly.entity_id
_entity_poly.type
_entity_poly.pdbx_seq_one_letter_code
_entity_poly.pdbx_strand_id
1 'polypeptide(L)'
;MKTALAVVSLTLVNFGVLHGLSIVDEVSGTCCPPVARRQNSIPVHYVTGTHYEVGYSVGRTFGTIIKQFISAYEPLQSELLKMFALPEGRKIYEESLKSTEQYFPQYVIELKGMADGADVPFHELFLMALDDTLPKNLNTSSKDKGPVGCTSFIINNLNAQLLGHTEDAMSETVNNYYIISAHVVPGEDESGGLFAARDEKFEALAYAGHLPGYASGHNHHGLVFSINTIFVSKPLRGKIPREFITRALLASKANLTEIVDVLTNKGIGTADGFNVNFAFLDVPVKSRVFYTAEVTPKAEDNRSEVYLADFGIGRNSLHTNRLLHLKYPELNEAAYGSSVSRESRYRQMTKNRDATSLEDMIEILGNKEDDPWPIFSDKATARVSTIHLGIFDFIGKTWTMWTNDPINNAPLLQLPLTFRNFVNPIGNKVATNKVDAIGTIDEPDN
;
A
#
# COMPACT_ATOMS: atom_id res chain seq x y z
N MET A 1 39.50 -51.67 -52.54
CA MET A 1 39.60 -53.00 -51.90
C MET A 1 39.30 -52.84 -50.42
N LYS A 2 38.26 -53.54 -49.96
CA LYS A 2 37.91 -53.91 -48.56
C LYS A 2 37.51 -52.76 -47.61
N THR A 3 36.21 -52.52 -47.36
CA THR A 3 35.28 -53.16 -46.36
C THR A 3 35.71 -52.91 -44.90
N ALA A 4 34.90 -52.68 -43.87
CA ALA A 4 33.46 -52.58 -43.53
C ALA A 4 33.44 -51.84 -42.15
N LEU A 5 32.37 -51.47 -41.43
CA LEU A 5 31.06 -52.04 -41.22
C LEU A 5 30.23 -50.98 -40.45
N ALA A 6 29.05 -50.63 -40.97
CA ALA A 6 28.03 -49.90 -40.23
C ALA A 6 27.24 -50.88 -39.38
N VAL A 7 26.99 -50.56 -38.10
CA VAL A 7 26.06 -51.30 -37.26
C VAL A 7 24.78 -50.48 -37.15
N VAL A 8 23.78 -50.94 -37.89
CA VAL A 8 22.35 -50.65 -37.68
C VAL A 8 21.80 -51.81 -36.85
N SER A 9 21.15 -51.52 -35.72
CA SER A 9 20.28 -52.49 -35.06
C SER A 9 18.86 -51.94 -34.97
N LEU A 10 17.96 -52.78 -35.48
CA LEU A 10 16.53 -52.61 -35.69
C LEU A 10 15.75 -52.92 -34.39
N THR A 11 14.76 -52.08 -34.12
CA THR A 11 13.41 -52.34 -33.56
C THR A 11 13.19 -53.45 -32.53
N LEU A 12 12.53 -53.07 -31.44
CA LEU A 12 11.35 -53.78 -30.92
C LEU A 12 10.23 -52.76 -30.65
N VAL A 13 9.20 -52.84 -31.48
CA VAL A 13 7.90 -52.21 -31.29
C VAL A 13 7.22 -52.91 -30.11
N ASN A 14 6.74 -52.16 -29.12
CA ASN A 14 5.78 -52.68 -28.17
C ASN A 14 4.56 -51.75 -28.13
N PHE A 15 3.44 -52.28 -28.63
CA PHE A 15 2.11 -51.69 -28.55
C PHE A 15 1.67 -51.70 -27.08
N GLY A 16 1.51 -50.52 -26.49
CA GLY A 16 0.99 -50.34 -25.13
C GLY A 16 0.01 -49.18 -25.12
N VAL A 17 -1.27 -49.54 -25.17
CA VAL A 17 -2.48 -48.72 -25.04
C VAL A 17 -2.28 -47.46 -24.18
N LEU A 18 -2.43 -46.26 -24.79
CA LEU A 18 -2.63 -45.00 -24.04
C LEU A 18 -3.99 -45.07 -23.33
N HIS A 19 -3.97 -45.49 -22.06
CA HIS A 19 -5.00 -45.07 -21.12
C HIS A 19 -4.62 -43.67 -20.63
N GLY A 20 -5.52 -42.71 -20.84
CA GLY A 20 -5.41 -41.38 -20.28
C GLY A 20 -5.23 -41.47 -18.77
N LEU A 21 -4.04 -41.12 -18.31
CA LEU A 21 -3.81 -40.78 -16.92
C LEU A 21 -4.28 -39.35 -16.76
N SER A 22 -5.50 -39.23 -16.24
CA SER A 22 -6.00 -38.03 -15.60
C SER A 22 -4.91 -37.50 -14.68
N ILE A 23 -4.46 -36.28 -14.93
CA ILE A 23 -3.70 -35.52 -13.94
C ILE A 23 -4.65 -35.39 -12.75
N VAL A 24 -4.32 -36.09 -11.68
CA VAL A 24 -5.09 -36.19 -10.46
C VAL A 24 -5.06 -34.81 -9.80
N ASP A 25 -6.26 -34.25 -9.64
CA ASP A 25 -6.70 -33.22 -8.71
C ASP A 25 -5.61 -32.41 -8.02
N GLU A 26 -5.46 -31.14 -8.45
CA GLU A 26 -5.03 -30.09 -7.54
C GLU A 26 -5.94 -30.13 -6.31
N VAL A 27 -5.30 -30.37 -5.16
CA VAL A 27 -5.94 -30.39 -3.86
C VAL A 27 -6.73 -29.10 -3.69
N SER A 28 -8.05 -29.22 -3.76
CA SER A 28 -9.03 -28.23 -3.30
C SER A 28 -9.00 -28.16 -1.77
N GLY A 29 -7.84 -27.80 -1.23
CA GLY A 29 -7.63 -27.51 0.17
C GLY A 29 -7.93 -26.05 0.39
N THR A 30 -8.98 -25.76 1.16
CA THR A 30 -9.20 -24.46 1.79
C THR A 30 -7.94 -24.06 2.56
N CYS A 31 -7.09 -23.22 1.94
CA CYS A 31 -5.70 -23.05 2.37
C CYS A 31 -5.56 -22.25 3.68
N CYS A 32 -6.64 -21.63 4.17
CA CYS A 32 -6.66 -20.86 5.40
C CYS A 32 -8.02 -21.01 6.09
N PRO A 33 -8.10 -21.16 7.42
CA PRO A 33 -9.36 -21.02 8.14
C PRO A 33 -9.92 -19.60 7.86
N PRO A 34 -11.23 -19.45 7.61
CA PRO A 34 -11.82 -18.15 7.29
C PRO A 34 -11.56 -17.16 8.44
N VAL A 35 -10.86 -16.08 8.14
CA VAL A 35 -10.65 -14.97 9.09
C VAL A 35 -11.89 -14.09 9.05
N ALA A 36 -12.63 -14.04 10.15
CA ALA A 36 -13.76 -13.13 10.27
C ALA A 36 -13.26 -11.69 10.19
N ARG A 37 -13.80 -10.91 9.24
CA ARG A 37 -13.55 -9.46 9.15
C ARG A 37 -13.99 -8.78 10.45
N ARG A 38 -13.23 -7.77 10.89
CA ARG A 38 -13.63 -6.88 11.98
C ARG A 38 -15.00 -6.30 11.62
N GLN A 39 -15.97 -6.47 12.51
CA GLN A 39 -17.32 -5.98 12.24
C GLN A 39 -17.32 -4.45 12.18
N ASN A 40 -17.63 -3.91 11.00
CA ASN A 40 -18.01 -2.52 10.72
C ASN A 40 -17.17 -1.46 11.44
N SER A 41 -15.84 -1.59 11.47
CA SER A 41 -14.98 -0.58 12.10
C SER A 41 -13.60 -0.47 11.45
N ILE A 42 -13.13 0.76 11.32
CA ILE A 42 -11.77 1.13 10.91
C ILE A 42 -11.18 1.96 12.07
N PRO A 43 -10.15 1.47 12.78
CA PRO A 43 -9.52 2.23 13.85
C PRO A 43 -8.83 3.48 13.32
N VAL A 44 -8.99 4.61 14.02
CA VAL A 44 -8.29 5.87 13.75
C VAL A 44 -7.53 6.26 15.00
N HIS A 45 -6.22 6.46 14.89
CA HIS A 45 -5.38 6.95 15.99
C HIS A 45 -4.94 8.37 15.72
N TYR A 46 -5.28 9.27 16.64
CA TYR A 46 -4.86 10.67 16.61
C TYR A 46 -3.64 10.83 17.52
N VAL A 47 -2.54 11.36 16.99
CA VAL A 47 -1.27 11.41 17.72
C VAL A 47 -0.48 12.68 17.41
N THR A 48 0.23 13.19 18.40
CA THR A 48 1.18 14.30 18.25
C THR A 48 2.45 13.97 19.03
N GLY A 49 3.61 14.27 18.46
CA GLY A 49 4.92 14.05 19.08
C GLY A 49 6.06 14.10 18.09
N THR A 50 7.27 13.76 18.51
CA THR A 50 8.40 13.48 17.61
C THR A 50 8.15 12.22 16.77
N HIS A 51 9.03 11.90 15.81
CA HIS A 51 8.86 10.69 15.02
C HIS A 51 8.88 9.44 15.91
N TYR A 52 9.80 9.37 16.87
CA TYR A 52 9.84 8.28 17.85
C TYR A 52 8.56 8.19 18.68
N GLU A 53 8.06 9.32 19.21
CA GLU A 53 6.86 9.33 20.05
C GLU A 53 5.60 8.94 19.28
N VAL A 54 5.48 9.38 18.02
CA VAL A 54 4.40 8.97 17.12
C VAL A 54 4.47 7.47 16.88
N GLY A 55 5.65 6.94 16.52
CA GLY A 55 5.89 5.51 16.39
C GLY A 55 5.52 4.74 17.66
N TYR A 56 6.04 5.16 18.81
CA TYR A 56 5.79 4.54 20.11
C TYR A 56 4.31 4.53 20.47
N SER A 57 3.59 5.63 20.22
CA SER A 57 2.16 5.72 20.47
C SER A 57 1.36 4.76 19.58
N VAL A 58 1.72 4.63 18.30
CA VAL A 58 1.13 3.65 17.37
C VAL A 58 1.38 2.23 17.87
N GLY A 59 2.65 1.91 18.19
CA GLY A 59 3.05 0.61 18.73
C GLY A 59 2.30 0.27 20.01
N ARG A 60 2.17 1.22 20.93
CA ARG A 60 1.49 1.02 22.21
C ARG A 60 -0.01 0.82 22.05
N THR A 61 -0.62 1.57 21.15
CA THR A 61 -2.08 1.55 20.90
C THR A 61 -2.50 0.29 20.16
N PHE A 62 -1.72 -0.13 19.16
CA PHE A 62 -2.03 -1.26 18.29
C PHE A 62 -1.13 -2.48 18.52
N GLY A 63 -0.39 -2.53 19.64
CA GLY A 63 0.61 -3.57 19.90
C GLY A 63 0.08 -4.99 19.79
N THR A 64 -1.16 -5.25 20.22
CA THR A 64 -1.80 -6.57 20.02
C THR A 64 -2.01 -6.91 18.55
N ILE A 65 -2.47 -5.95 17.74
CA ILE A 65 -2.67 -6.12 16.29
C ILE A 65 -1.31 -6.35 15.61
N ILE A 66 -0.30 -5.57 15.96
CA ILE A 66 1.06 -5.68 15.42
C ILE A 66 1.67 -7.04 15.75
N LYS A 67 1.64 -7.47 17.02
CA LYS A 67 2.13 -8.79 17.45
C LYS A 67 1.40 -9.93 16.75
N GLN A 68 0.07 -9.82 16.62
CA GLN A 68 -0.74 -10.82 15.93
C GLN A 68 -0.37 -10.91 14.45
N PHE A 69 -0.22 -9.77 13.78
CA PHE A 69 0.16 -9.73 12.37
C PHE A 69 1.54 -10.34 12.15
N ILE A 70 2.55 -9.90 12.91
CA ILE A 70 3.92 -10.42 12.82
C ILE A 70 3.96 -11.94 13.02
N SER A 71 3.22 -12.46 14.00
CA SER A 71 3.18 -13.90 14.29
C SER A 71 2.50 -14.71 13.19
N ALA A 72 1.59 -14.09 12.42
CA ALA A 72 0.83 -14.74 11.35
C ALA A 72 1.38 -14.49 9.94
N TYR A 73 2.24 -13.48 9.77
CA TYR A 73 2.75 -13.04 8.47
C TYR A 73 3.72 -14.08 7.90
N GLU A 74 3.25 -14.86 6.93
CA GLU A 74 3.97 -16.04 6.41
C GLU A 74 5.36 -15.71 5.84
N PRO A 75 5.55 -14.64 5.02
CA PRO A 75 6.87 -14.31 4.49
C PRO A 75 7.92 -14.08 5.59
N LEU A 76 7.54 -13.37 6.66
CA LEU A 76 8.45 -13.13 7.77
C LEU A 76 8.80 -14.41 8.52
N GLN A 77 7.78 -15.19 8.89
CA GLN A 77 7.94 -16.37 9.73
C GLN A 77 8.61 -17.55 9.01
N SER A 78 8.28 -17.75 7.73
CA SER A 78 8.70 -18.93 6.98
C SER A 78 10.04 -18.73 6.24
N GLU A 79 10.33 -17.50 5.81
CA GLU A 79 11.45 -17.16 4.92
C GLU A 79 12.39 -16.11 5.53
N LEU A 80 11.94 -14.88 5.77
CA LEU A 80 12.82 -13.72 6.05
C LEU A 80 13.66 -13.90 7.32
N LEU A 81 13.08 -14.43 8.42
CA LEU A 81 13.84 -14.66 9.65
C LEU A 81 14.96 -15.70 9.48
N LYS A 82 14.72 -16.75 8.70
CA LYS A 82 15.74 -17.77 8.39
C LYS A 82 16.84 -17.20 7.50
N MET A 83 16.47 -16.39 6.52
CA MET A 83 17.40 -15.69 5.64
C MET A 83 18.27 -14.71 6.42
N PHE A 84 17.68 -13.93 7.33
CA PHE A 84 18.40 -13.01 8.21
C PHE A 84 19.39 -13.70 9.15
N ALA A 85 19.11 -14.95 9.57
CA ALA A 85 20.03 -15.72 10.38
C ALA A 85 21.31 -16.14 9.61
N LEU A 86 21.30 -16.13 8.28
CA LEU A 86 22.47 -16.42 7.45
C LEU A 86 23.41 -15.20 7.39
N PRO A 87 24.75 -15.39 7.33
CA PRO A 87 25.70 -14.27 7.25
C PRO A 87 25.43 -13.32 6.07
N GLU A 88 25.14 -13.84 4.88
CA GLU A 88 24.86 -13.00 3.71
C GLU A 88 23.51 -12.26 3.82
N GLY A 89 22.49 -12.90 4.43
CA GLY A 89 21.19 -12.26 4.63
C GLY A 89 21.26 -11.14 5.67
N ARG A 90 22.01 -11.37 6.75
CA ARG A 90 22.35 -10.33 7.74
C ARG A 90 23.08 -9.16 7.09
N LYS A 91 24.03 -9.43 6.20
CA LYS A 91 24.76 -8.40 5.46
C LYS A 91 23.84 -7.55 4.59
N ILE A 92 22.92 -8.16 3.83
CA ILE A 92 21.91 -7.43 3.04
C ILE A 92 21.05 -6.54 3.93
N TYR A 93 20.58 -7.08 5.06
CA TYR A 93 19.81 -6.32 6.05
C TYR A 93 20.60 -5.12 6.57
N GLU A 94 21.85 -5.32 6.99
CA GLU A 94 22.70 -4.27 7.58
C GLU A 94 23.07 -3.19 6.56
N GLU A 95 23.34 -3.57 5.30
CA GLU A 95 23.57 -2.63 4.20
C GLU A 95 22.35 -1.74 3.96
N SER A 96 21.15 -2.34 3.87
CA SER A 96 19.91 -1.60 3.64
C SER A 96 19.53 -0.73 4.84
N LEU A 97 19.69 -1.23 6.07
CA LEU A 97 19.45 -0.45 7.29
C LEU A 97 20.39 0.74 7.38
N LYS A 98 21.69 0.54 7.14
CA LYS A 98 22.69 1.62 7.17
C LYS A 98 22.36 2.73 6.17
N SER A 99 21.98 2.38 4.94
CA SER A 99 21.54 3.37 3.96
C SER A 99 20.27 4.07 4.43
N THR A 100 19.31 3.34 4.99
CA THR A 100 18.05 3.93 5.45
C THR A 100 18.27 4.87 6.64
N GLU A 101 19.13 4.51 7.59
CA GLU A 101 19.54 5.39 8.70
C GLU A 101 20.28 6.64 8.21
N GLN A 102 21.07 6.54 7.14
CA GLN A 102 21.79 7.68 6.59
C GLN A 102 20.85 8.67 5.87
N TYR A 103 19.89 8.17 5.08
CA TYR A 103 19.07 9.01 4.20
C TYR A 103 17.69 9.35 4.79
N PHE A 104 17.15 8.53 5.70
CA PHE A 104 15.84 8.69 6.32
C PHE A 104 15.88 8.36 7.84
N PRO A 105 16.80 8.93 8.62
CA PRO A 105 16.96 8.62 10.05
C PRO A 105 15.66 8.80 10.85
N GLN A 106 14.87 9.83 10.52
CA GLN A 106 13.63 10.15 11.21
C GLN A 106 12.55 9.07 11.03
N TYR A 107 12.53 8.38 9.89
CA TYR A 107 11.56 7.31 9.67
C TYR A 107 12.06 5.99 10.24
N VAL A 108 13.38 5.80 10.33
CA VAL A 108 13.95 4.67 11.09
C VAL A 108 13.63 4.81 12.58
N ILE A 109 13.72 6.01 13.15
CA ILE A 109 13.39 6.22 14.57
C ILE A 109 11.88 6.09 14.83
N GLU A 110 11.02 6.49 13.87
CA GLU A 110 9.57 6.22 13.90
C GLU A 110 9.30 4.71 13.97
N LEU A 111 9.96 3.92 13.12
CA LEU A 111 9.81 2.46 13.11
C LEU A 111 10.36 1.81 14.40
N LYS A 112 11.48 2.32 14.95
CA LYS A 112 12.02 1.91 16.25
C LYS A 112 11.03 2.20 17.38
N GLY A 113 10.44 3.40 17.41
CA GLY A 113 9.37 3.74 18.35
C GLY A 113 8.20 2.77 18.25
N MET A 114 7.75 2.45 17.04
CA MET A 114 6.69 1.47 16.83
C MET A 114 7.03 0.09 17.39
N ALA A 115 8.25 -0.38 17.16
CA ALA A 115 8.73 -1.64 17.72
C ALA A 115 8.73 -1.64 19.26
N ASP A 116 9.26 -0.58 19.88
CA ASP A 116 9.33 -0.43 21.33
C ASP A 116 7.93 -0.36 21.96
N GLY A 117 7.04 0.46 21.38
CA GLY A 117 5.67 0.62 21.87
C GLY A 117 4.85 -0.67 21.72
N ALA A 118 5.07 -1.40 20.62
CA ALA A 118 4.43 -2.68 20.39
C ALA A 118 5.10 -3.83 21.14
N ASP A 119 6.26 -3.63 21.77
CA ASP A 119 7.05 -4.68 22.44
C ASP A 119 7.33 -5.86 21.49
N VAL A 120 7.91 -5.53 20.33
CA VAL A 120 8.38 -6.47 19.30
C VAL A 120 9.81 -6.12 18.86
N PRO A 121 10.60 -7.06 18.33
CA PRO A 121 11.95 -6.75 17.90
C PRO A 121 11.96 -5.84 16.66
N PHE A 122 12.70 -4.71 16.71
CA PHE A 122 12.84 -3.77 15.59
C PHE A 122 13.23 -4.45 14.27
N HIS A 123 14.14 -5.43 14.32
CA HIS A 123 14.60 -6.11 13.11
C HIS A 123 13.50 -6.88 12.38
N GLU A 124 12.45 -7.33 13.08
CA GLU A 124 11.31 -7.99 12.44
C GLU A 124 10.51 -6.99 11.60
N LEU A 125 10.28 -5.77 12.12
CA LEU A 125 9.63 -4.71 11.36
C LEU A 125 10.45 -4.29 10.14
N PHE A 126 11.75 -4.07 10.33
CA PHE A 126 12.62 -3.69 9.22
C PHE A 126 12.77 -4.83 8.18
N LEU A 127 12.71 -6.10 8.59
CA LEU A 127 12.67 -7.23 7.65
C LEU A 127 11.42 -7.20 6.77
N MET A 128 10.25 -6.87 7.33
CA MET A 128 9.03 -6.70 6.53
C MET A 128 9.18 -5.57 5.51
N ALA A 129 9.86 -4.47 5.86
CA ALA A 129 10.15 -3.36 4.95
C ALA A 129 11.02 -3.78 3.75
N LEU A 130 11.95 -4.73 3.94
CA LEU A 130 12.82 -5.21 2.86
C LEU A 130 12.06 -5.99 1.79
N ASP A 131 10.94 -6.61 2.14
CA ASP A 131 10.07 -7.35 1.24
C ASP A 131 10.87 -8.31 0.32
N ASP A 132 10.72 -8.23 -1.01
CA ASP A 132 11.46 -9.06 -1.97
C ASP A 132 12.96 -8.73 -2.09
N THR A 133 13.43 -7.63 -1.49
CA THR A 133 14.84 -7.24 -1.54
C THR A 133 15.74 -8.30 -0.92
N LEU A 134 15.36 -8.86 0.23
CA LEU A 134 16.15 -9.88 0.90
C LEU A 134 16.21 -11.21 0.12
N PRO A 135 15.09 -11.91 -0.18
CA PRO A 135 15.13 -13.21 -0.83
C PRO A 135 15.77 -13.16 -2.23
N LYS A 136 15.50 -12.10 -3.02
CA LYS A 136 16.04 -12.00 -4.38
C LYS A 136 17.54 -11.69 -4.39
N ASN A 137 18.06 -10.88 -3.45
CA ASN A 137 19.50 -10.64 -3.35
C ASN A 137 20.29 -11.83 -2.77
N LEU A 138 19.61 -12.80 -2.13
CA LEU A 138 20.20 -14.08 -1.74
C LEU A 138 20.17 -15.14 -2.85
N ASN A 139 19.62 -14.82 -4.03
CA ASN A 139 19.35 -15.78 -5.10
C ASN A 139 18.51 -16.98 -4.64
N THR A 140 17.65 -16.77 -3.65
CA THR A 140 16.69 -17.77 -3.18
C THR A 140 15.36 -17.58 -3.90
N SER A 141 14.74 -18.68 -4.32
CA SER A 141 13.34 -18.65 -4.76
C SER A 141 12.45 -18.37 -3.56
N SER A 142 11.84 -17.18 -3.52
CA SER A 142 10.68 -16.92 -2.66
C SER A 142 9.45 -17.61 -3.24
N LYS A 143 8.50 -17.99 -2.38
CA LYS A 143 7.21 -18.48 -2.86
C LYS A 143 6.43 -17.33 -3.53
N ASP A 144 5.59 -17.69 -4.51
CA ASP A 144 4.58 -16.77 -5.04
C ASP A 144 3.66 -16.34 -3.89
N LYS A 145 3.67 -15.03 -3.61
CA LYS A 145 2.87 -14.38 -2.55
C LYS A 145 1.37 -14.37 -2.89
N GLY A 146 0.99 -14.86 -4.06
CA GLY A 146 -0.37 -14.85 -4.56
C GLY A 146 -0.72 -13.53 -5.24
N PRO A 147 -1.99 -13.34 -5.63
CA PRO A 147 -2.44 -12.16 -6.35
C PRO A 147 -2.62 -10.93 -5.43
N VAL A 148 -1.73 -10.74 -4.46
CA VAL A 148 -1.67 -9.52 -3.62
C VAL A 148 -1.36 -8.32 -4.49
N GLY A 149 -1.87 -7.15 -4.11
CA GLY A 149 -1.71 -5.97 -4.92
C GLY A 149 -2.70 -4.87 -4.59
N CYS A 150 -2.91 -4.00 -5.56
CA CYS A 150 -3.72 -2.80 -5.41
C CYS A 150 -4.31 -2.41 -6.77
N THR A 151 -5.47 -1.77 -6.79
CA THR A 151 -6.04 -1.11 -7.96
C THR A 151 -6.25 0.36 -7.65
N SER A 152 -5.60 1.26 -8.39
CA SER A 152 -5.83 2.71 -8.28
C SER A 152 -6.56 3.20 -9.52
N PHE A 153 -7.60 4.01 -9.31
CA PHE A 153 -8.41 4.58 -10.39
C PHE A 153 -8.61 6.08 -10.21
N ILE A 154 -8.30 6.83 -11.25
CA ILE A 154 -8.42 8.28 -11.34
C ILE A 154 -9.58 8.61 -12.26
N ILE A 155 -10.52 9.40 -11.76
CA ILE A 155 -11.53 10.09 -12.57
C ILE A 155 -11.25 11.59 -12.47
N ASN A 156 -11.00 12.26 -13.59
CA ASN A 156 -10.79 13.72 -13.60
C ASN A 156 -11.76 14.40 -14.57
N ASN A 157 -13.00 14.61 -14.13
CA ASN A 157 -14.04 15.33 -14.85
C ASN A 157 -14.47 16.58 -14.06
N LEU A 158 -15.11 17.55 -14.72
CA LEU A 158 -15.53 18.80 -14.06
C LEU A 158 -16.50 18.57 -12.89
N ASN A 159 -17.27 17.48 -12.93
CA ASN A 159 -18.26 17.14 -11.90
C ASN A 159 -17.77 16.05 -10.92
N ALA A 160 -16.62 15.42 -11.18
CA ALA A 160 -16.06 14.36 -10.35
C ALA A 160 -14.53 14.33 -10.50
N GLN A 161 -13.81 14.62 -9.42
CA GLN A 161 -12.35 14.56 -9.37
C GLN A 161 -11.94 13.65 -8.24
N LEU A 162 -11.70 12.38 -8.57
CA LEU A 162 -11.67 11.27 -7.63
C LEU A 162 -10.39 10.46 -7.81
N LEU A 163 -9.82 10.01 -6.68
CA LEU A 163 -8.81 8.95 -6.64
C LEU A 163 -9.32 7.82 -5.76
N GLY A 164 -9.65 6.69 -6.37
CA GLY A 164 -10.03 5.47 -5.66
C GLY A 164 -8.88 4.48 -5.61
N HIS A 165 -8.77 3.72 -4.53
CA HIS A 165 -7.66 2.80 -4.30
C HIS A 165 -8.09 1.58 -3.47
N THR A 166 -7.88 0.38 -4.01
CA THR A 166 -8.07 -0.90 -3.31
C THR A 166 -6.74 -1.42 -2.77
N GLU A 167 -6.78 -2.04 -1.60
CA GLU A 167 -5.67 -2.80 -1.02
C GLU A 167 -6.03 -4.28 -0.95
N ASP A 168 -5.34 -5.10 -1.74
CA ASP A 168 -5.57 -6.54 -1.87
C ASP A 168 -4.46 -7.30 -1.15
N ALA A 169 -4.79 -7.90 -0.01
CA ALA A 169 -3.82 -8.54 0.85
C ALA A 169 -4.23 -9.97 1.22
N MET A 170 -3.27 -10.73 1.73
CA MET A 170 -3.51 -12.07 2.22
C MET A 170 -4.50 -12.06 3.40
N SER A 171 -5.16 -13.19 3.64
CA SER A 171 -6.22 -13.33 4.65
C SER A 171 -5.79 -12.92 6.07
N GLU A 172 -4.52 -13.14 6.42
CA GLU A 172 -3.93 -12.74 7.70
C GLU A 172 -3.86 -11.22 7.87
N THR A 173 -3.92 -10.43 6.79
CA THR A 173 -3.84 -8.96 6.84
C THR A 173 -5.21 -8.30 7.02
N VAL A 174 -6.31 -9.04 6.83
CA VAL A 174 -7.69 -8.52 6.77
C VAL A 174 -8.07 -7.58 7.93
N ASN A 175 -7.58 -7.84 9.14
CA ASN A 175 -7.89 -7.04 10.34
C ASN A 175 -6.70 -6.21 10.87
N ASN A 176 -5.58 -6.23 10.14
CA ASN A 176 -4.27 -5.76 10.58
C ASN A 176 -3.85 -4.50 9.83
N TYR A 177 -4.73 -3.49 9.86
CA TYR A 177 -4.46 -2.13 9.40
C TYR A 177 -5.27 -1.11 10.23
N TYR A 178 -4.89 0.15 10.14
CA TYR A 178 -5.51 1.28 10.84
C TYR A 178 -5.23 2.59 10.11
N ILE A 179 -5.93 3.66 10.49
CA ILE A 179 -5.65 5.02 10.04
C ILE A 179 -4.84 5.75 11.12
N ILE A 180 -3.75 6.39 10.71
CA ILE A 180 -2.96 7.28 11.56
C ILE A 180 -3.25 8.71 11.14
N SER A 181 -3.73 9.54 12.07
CA SER A 181 -3.85 10.99 11.94
C SER A 181 -2.79 11.62 12.86
N ALA A 182 -1.67 12.01 12.28
CA ALA A 182 -0.49 12.44 13.04
C ALA A 182 -0.21 13.93 12.85
N HIS A 183 0.28 14.56 13.92
CA HIS A 183 1.04 15.81 13.91
C HIS A 183 2.45 15.52 14.42
N VAL A 184 3.40 15.38 13.52
CA VAL A 184 4.80 15.16 13.88
C VAL A 184 5.47 16.52 14.10
N VAL A 185 6.02 16.74 15.29
CA VAL A 185 6.84 17.90 15.63
C VAL A 185 8.24 17.38 15.93
N PRO A 186 9.20 17.51 15.00
CA PRO A 186 10.51 16.92 15.19
C PRO A 186 11.22 17.44 16.42
N GLY A 187 11.96 16.55 17.09
CA GLY A 187 12.88 16.90 18.17
C GLY A 187 14.10 17.68 17.65
N GLU A 188 14.80 18.38 18.55
CA GLU A 188 16.05 19.08 18.19
C GLU A 188 17.16 18.12 17.75
N ASP A 189 17.10 16.87 18.21
CA ASP A 189 18.03 15.78 17.89
C ASP A 189 17.70 15.05 16.58
N GLU A 190 16.49 15.23 16.03
CA GLU A 190 16.05 14.65 14.76
C GLU A 190 16.58 15.48 13.58
N SER A 191 17.89 15.42 13.37
CA SER A 191 18.60 16.13 12.30
C SER A 191 19.24 15.19 11.27
N GLY A 192 19.52 15.71 10.08
CA GLY A 192 20.15 14.95 8.99
C GLY A 192 19.13 14.34 8.02
N GLY A 193 19.56 13.28 7.32
CA GLY A 193 18.80 12.69 6.22
C GLY A 193 18.85 13.48 4.92
N LEU A 194 18.29 12.91 3.87
CA LEU A 194 18.16 13.56 2.55
C LEU A 194 17.09 14.65 2.57
N PHE A 195 15.99 14.36 3.27
CA PHE A 195 14.90 15.29 3.51
C PHE A 195 14.89 15.60 5.00
N ALA A 196 15.22 16.85 5.35
CA ALA A 196 15.26 17.29 6.73
C ALA A 196 13.91 17.06 7.42
N ALA A 197 13.96 16.58 8.65
CA ALA A 197 12.78 16.49 9.50
C ALA A 197 12.11 17.86 9.63
N ARG A 198 10.78 17.88 9.61
CA ARG A 198 9.95 19.11 9.62
C ARG A 198 8.64 18.84 10.33
N ASP A 199 7.88 19.90 10.63
CA ASP A 199 6.49 19.74 11.10
C ASP A 199 5.68 19.03 10.00
N GLU A 200 5.10 17.88 10.34
CA GLU A 200 4.27 17.08 9.44
C GLU A 200 2.87 16.97 10.03
N LYS A 201 1.85 17.09 9.18
CA LYS A 201 0.48 16.71 9.55
C LYS A 201 -0.13 15.94 8.43
N PHE A 202 -0.57 14.73 8.72
CA PHE A 202 -1.07 13.81 7.72
C PHE A 202 -2.12 12.86 8.28
N GLU A 203 -2.92 12.29 7.38
CA GLU A 203 -3.72 11.11 7.65
C GLU A 203 -3.39 10.04 6.62
N ALA A 204 -3.11 8.82 7.07
CA ALA A 204 -2.70 7.75 6.19
C ALA A 204 -3.19 6.38 6.67
N LEU A 205 -3.45 5.50 5.71
CA LEU A 205 -3.65 4.09 5.97
C LEU A 205 -2.29 3.46 6.23
N ALA A 206 -2.19 2.73 7.34
CA ALA A 206 -1.00 2.00 7.74
C ALA A 206 -1.36 0.54 8.00
N TYR A 207 -0.60 -0.36 7.39
CA TYR A 207 -0.59 -1.77 7.77
C TYR A 207 0.04 -1.92 9.15
N ALA A 208 -0.39 -2.92 9.91
CA ALA A 208 0.19 -3.21 11.22
C ALA A 208 1.70 -3.48 11.09
N GLY A 209 2.51 -2.73 11.82
CA GLY A 209 3.97 -2.88 11.81
C GLY A 209 4.69 -2.20 10.64
N HIS A 210 3.97 -1.51 9.75
CA HIS A 210 4.55 -0.70 8.67
C HIS A 210 4.38 0.79 8.94
N LEU A 211 5.28 1.60 8.38
CA LEU A 211 5.18 3.05 8.41
C LEU A 211 3.94 3.56 7.63
N PRO A 212 3.30 4.65 8.09
CA PRO A 212 2.25 5.28 7.31
C PRO A 212 2.80 5.79 5.96
N GLY A 213 1.94 5.84 4.94
CA GLY A 213 2.33 6.23 3.58
C GLY A 213 2.78 5.07 2.69
N TYR A 214 2.89 3.86 3.23
CA TYR A 214 3.05 2.64 2.42
C TYR A 214 1.89 2.43 1.42
N ALA A 215 0.65 2.78 1.82
CA ALA A 215 -0.57 2.53 1.05
C ALA A 215 -1.17 3.81 0.44
N SER A 216 -1.89 4.60 1.25
CA SER A 216 -2.53 5.83 0.79
C SER A 216 -2.65 6.83 1.93
N GLY A 217 -2.78 8.11 1.58
CA GLY A 217 -2.95 9.16 2.57
C GLY A 217 -2.97 10.55 1.97
N HIS A 218 -3.09 11.53 2.85
CA HIS A 218 -3.04 12.94 2.51
C HIS A 218 -2.35 13.75 3.60
N ASN A 219 -1.88 14.94 3.26
CA ASN A 219 -1.20 15.83 4.19
C ASN A 219 -1.76 17.25 4.18
N HIS A 220 -1.37 18.03 5.19
CA HIS A 220 -1.90 19.38 5.40
C HIS A 220 -1.47 20.38 4.33
N HIS A 221 -0.47 20.04 3.51
CA HIS A 221 -0.09 20.85 2.36
C HIS A 221 -1.05 20.66 1.19
N GLY A 222 -1.95 19.68 1.25
CA GLY A 222 -2.93 19.41 0.21
C GLY A 222 -2.50 18.34 -0.79
N LEU A 223 -1.44 17.57 -0.51
CA LEU A 223 -1.12 16.37 -1.28
C LEU A 223 -2.06 15.24 -0.87
N VAL A 224 -2.62 14.54 -1.85
CA VAL A 224 -3.38 13.30 -1.68
C VAL A 224 -2.76 12.26 -2.61
N PHE A 225 -2.51 11.05 -2.10
CA PHE A 225 -1.91 10.00 -2.91
C PHE A 225 -2.33 8.58 -2.51
N SER A 226 -2.11 7.65 -3.46
CA SER A 226 -2.13 6.20 -3.26
C SER A 226 -0.89 5.56 -3.90
N ILE A 227 -0.53 4.36 -3.43
CA ILE A 227 0.65 3.61 -3.84
C ILE A 227 0.24 2.25 -4.35
N ASN A 228 0.69 1.86 -5.55
CA ASN A 228 0.63 0.48 -5.99
C ASN A 228 2.03 -0.14 -5.90
N THR A 229 2.15 -1.29 -5.23
CA THR A 229 3.41 -2.04 -5.23
C THR A 229 3.69 -2.60 -6.64
N ILE A 230 4.94 -2.49 -7.11
CA ILE A 230 5.39 -3.11 -8.36
C ILE A 230 6.44 -4.17 -8.04
N PHE A 231 6.10 -5.43 -8.36
CA PHE A 231 6.93 -6.57 -8.04
C PHE A 231 8.06 -6.73 -9.06
N VAL A 232 9.22 -6.13 -8.76
CA VAL A 232 10.41 -6.22 -9.61
C VAL A 232 11.18 -7.51 -9.36
N SER A 233 11.75 -8.12 -10.39
CA SER A 233 12.54 -9.36 -10.26
C SER A 233 14.00 -9.14 -9.86
N LYS A 234 14.45 -7.88 -9.85
CA LYS A 234 15.83 -7.51 -9.50
C LYS A 234 15.88 -6.35 -8.48
N PRO A 235 15.26 -6.45 -7.29
CA PRO A 235 15.43 -5.42 -6.29
C PRO A 235 16.90 -5.29 -5.86
N LEU A 236 17.31 -4.11 -5.40
CA LEU A 236 18.70 -3.78 -5.08
C LEU A 236 18.92 -3.69 -3.58
N ARG A 237 19.80 -4.53 -3.02
CA ARG A 237 20.24 -4.39 -1.62
C ARG A 237 20.99 -3.07 -1.38
N GLY A 238 20.98 -2.60 -0.14
CA GLY A 238 21.69 -1.37 0.25
C GLY A 238 21.06 -0.09 -0.30
N LYS A 239 19.95 -0.18 -1.04
CA LYS A 239 19.11 0.94 -1.47
C LYS A 239 17.93 1.09 -0.50
N ILE A 240 17.13 2.14 -0.66
CA ILE A 240 16.08 2.48 0.30
C ILE A 240 14.82 1.67 0.01
N PRO A 241 14.25 0.94 1.00
CA PRO A 241 12.97 0.26 0.81
C PRO A 241 11.85 1.26 0.48
N ARG A 242 10.94 0.91 -0.44
CA ARG A 242 9.87 1.83 -0.91
C ARG A 242 9.13 2.54 0.22
N GLU A 243 8.85 1.85 1.32
CA GLU A 243 8.03 2.39 2.42
C GLU A 243 8.62 3.68 3.04
N PHE A 244 9.95 3.80 3.07
CA PHE A 244 10.62 5.00 3.60
C PHE A 244 10.51 6.17 2.63
N ILE A 245 10.55 5.90 1.33
CA ILE A 245 10.35 6.93 0.29
C ILE A 245 8.89 7.38 0.27
N THR A 246 7.93 6.46 0.37
CA THR A 246 6.52 6.81 0.35
C THR A 246 6.05 7.47 1.67
N ARG A 247 6.63 7.10 2.81
CA ARG A 247 6.45 7.83 4.09
C ARG A 247 6.89 9.29 3.95
N ALA A 248 7.96 9.56 3.19
CA ALA A 248 8.44 10.92 2.94
C ALA A 248 7.45 11.79 2.16
N LEU A 249 6.57 11.20 1.35
CA LEU A 249 5.53 11.94 0.63
C LEU A 249 4.55 12.61 1.59
N LEU A 250 4.23 12.00 2.73
CA LEU A 250 3.35 12.60 3.73
C LEU A 250 3.94 13.89 4.33
N ALA A 251 5.26 14.04 4.33
CA ALA A 251 5.95 15.25 4.75
C ALA A 251 6.07 16.30 3.63
N SER A 252 5.88 15.90 2.37
CA SER A 252 6.17 16.75 1.21
C SER A 252 5.20 17.91 1.05
N LYS A 253 5.71 19.06 0.59
CA LYS A 253 4.83 20.12 0.11
C LYS A 253 4.04 19.64 -1.11
N ALA A 254 2.85 20.19 -1.29
CA ALA A 254 1.97 19.90 -2.41
C ALA A 254 2.42 20.59 -3.72
N ASN A 255 3.59 20.20 -4.25
CA ASN A 255 4.07 20.65 -5.56
C ASN A 255 4.85 19.55 -6.28
N LEU A 256 4.80 19.55 -7.61
CA LEU A 256 5.42 18.51 -8.44
C LEU A 256 6.93 18.37 -8.23
N THR A 257 7.65 19.46 -8.08
CA THR A 257 9.11 19.44 -7.94
C THR A 257 9.52 18.61 -6.72
N GLU A 258 8.91 18.88 -5.57
CA GLU A 258 9.25 18.17 -4.34
C GLU A 258 8.80 16.70 -4.37
N ILE A 259 7.65 16.39 -4.98
CA ILE A 259 7.23 14.99 -5.18
C ILE A 259 8.26 14.25 -6.04
N VAL A 260 8.65 14.81 -7.19
CA VAL A 260 9.63 14.17 -8.08
C VAL A 260 11.00 14.05 -7.40
N ASP A 261 11.42 15.01 -6.60
CA ASP A 261 12.67 14.95 -5.84
C ASP A 261 12.65 13.80 -4.82
N VAL A 262 11.55 13.64 -4.08
CA VAL A 262 11.34 12.51 -3.15
C VAL A 262 11.39 11.17 -3.88
N LEU A 263 10.63 11.03 -4.97
CA LEU A 263 10.59 9.77 -5.74
C LEU A 263 11.93 9.44 -6.40
N THR A 264 12.64 10.46 -6.89
CA THR A 264 13.98 10.31 -7.47
C THR A 264 15.00 9.89 -6.42
N ASN A 265 14.83 10.33 -5.17
CA ASN A 265 15.66 9.97 -4.02
C ASN A 265 17.16 10.06 -4.36
N LYS A 266 17.57 11.20 -4.91
CA LYS A 266 18.91 11.42 -5.45
C LYS A 266 19.96 11.28 -4.34
N GLY A 267 20.98 10.48 -4.60
CA GLY A 267 22.03 10.08 -3.67
C GLY A 267 22.02 8.57 -3.40
N ILE A 268 20.85 7.93 -3.45
CA ILE A 268 20.73 6.50 -3.15
C ILE A 268 19.75 5.78 -4.07
N GLY A 269 18.50 6.26 -4.22
CA GLY A 269 17.45 5.58 -4.99
C GLY A 269 16.71 4.48 -4.21
N THR A 270 15.63 3.99 -4.80
CA THR A 270 14.79 2.89 -4.27
C THR A 270 15.42 1.51 -4.46
N ALA A 271 15.11 0.58 -3.55
CA ALA A 271 15.48 -0.83 -3.62
C ALA A 271 14.54 -1.62 -4.53
N ASP A 272 13.28 -1.26 -4.58
CA ASP A 272 12.19 -1.98 -5.25
C ASP A 272 11.28 -1.03 -6.05
N GLY A 273 10.29 -1.59 -6.75
CA GLY A 273 9.41 -0.86 -7.64
C GLY A 273 8.09 -0.48 -6.98
N PHE A 274 7.56 0.69 -7.34
CA PHE A 274 6.22 1.12 -6.94
C PHE A 274 5.68 2.16 -7.92
N ASN A 275 4.37 2.42 -7.83
CA ASN A 275 3.71 3.50 -8.53
C ASN A 275 3.00 4.41 -7.53
N VAL A 276 3.02 5.72 -7.77
CA VAL A 276 2.32 6.73 -6.97
C VAL A 276 1.27 7.42 -7.81
N ASN A 277 0.01 7.40 -7.37
CA ASN A 277 -1.07 8.16 -7.98
C ASN A 277 -1.40 9.33 -7.06
N PHE A 278 -1.40 10.56 -7.57
CA PHE A 278 -1.55 11.73 -6.70
C PHE A 278 -2.13 12.95 -7.40
N ALA A 279 -2.66 13.88 -6.61
CA ALA A 279 -3.05 15.22 -7.03
C ALA A 279 -3.01 16.18 -5.85
N PHE A 280 -3.30 17.46 -6.12
CA PHE A 280 -3.28 18.53 -5.13
C PHE A 280 -4.68 19.12 -4.91
N LEU A 281 -5.06 19.30 -3.64
CA LEU A 281 -6.37 19.80 -3.23
C LEU A 281 -6.56 21.29 -3.54
N ASP A 282 -5.54 22.10 -3.31
CA ASP A 282 -5.60 23.57 -3.43
C ASP A 282 -5.33 24.05 -4.86
N VAL A 283 -5.91 23.34 -5.82
CA VAL A 283 -5.94 23.67 -7.25
C VAL A 283 -7.39 23.83 -7.68
N PRO A 284 -7.75 24.88 -8.46
CA PRO A 284 -9.10 25.05 -8.97
C PRO A 284 -9.58 23.83 -9.76
N VAL A 285 -10.84 23.44 -9.56
CA VAL A 285 -11.47 22.26 -10.22
C VAL A 285 -11.24 22.29 -11.74
N LYS A 286 -11.38 23.45 -12.39
CA LYS A 286 -11.25 23.61 -13.85
C LYS A 286 -9.84 23.39 -14.40
N SER A 287 -8.83 23.31 -13.54
CA SER A 287 -7.42 23.18 -13.93
C SER A 287 -6.67 22.11 -13.13
N ARG A 288 -7.37 21.31 -12.33
CA ARG A 288 -6.75 20.24 -11.54
C ARG A 288 -6.25 19.14 -12.47
N VAL A 289 -5.02 18.74 -12.24
CA VAL A 289 -4.34 17.65 -12.95
C VAL A 289 -4.02 16.56 -11.94
N PHE A 290 -4.27 15.32 -12.35
CA PHE A 290 -3.86 14.14 -11.60
C PHE A 290 -2.61 13.55 -12.23
N TYR A 291 -1.82 12.84 -11.44
CA TYR A 291 -0.55 12.30 -11.87
C TYR A 291 -0.44 10.83 -11.48
N THR A 292 0.26 10.07 -12.30
CA THR A 292 0.79 8.75 -11.95
C THR A 292 2.30 8.76 -12.16
N ALA A 293 3.04 8.23 -11.19
CA ALA A 293 4.50 8.17 -11.23
C ALA A 293 4.98 6.74 -10.99
N GLU A 294 5.54 6.11 -12.01
CA GLU A 294 6.25 4.83 -11.85
C GLU A 294 7.67 5.10 -11.36
N VAL A 295 8.11 4.32 -10.38
CA VAL A 295 9.43 4.42 -9.76
C VAL A 295 10.09 3.05 -9.74
N THR A 296 11.30 2.95 -10.28
CA THR A 296 12.07 1.69 -10.28
C THR A 296 13.49 1.91 -9.78
N PRO A 297 14.15 0.85 -9.30
CA PRO A 297 15.58 0.89 -9.00
C PRO A 297 16.39 1.20 -10.28
N LYS A 298 17.58 1.75 -10.09
CA LYS A 298 18.54 1.96 -11.18
C LYS A 298 19.93 1.53 -10.73
N ALA A 299 20.38 0.38 -11.24
CA ALA A 299 21.62 -0.25 -10.77
C ALA A 299 22.86 0.63 -11.00
N GLU A 300 22.91 1.31 -12.14
CA GLU A 300 24.07 2.10 -12.58
C GLU A 300 24.03 3.56 -12.10
N ASP A 301 23.11 3.92 -11.19
CA ASP A 301 22.94 5.29 -10.73
C ASP A 301 22.60 5.34 -9.23
N ASN A 302 22.89 6.48 -8.61
CA ASN A 302 22.57 6.76 -7.22
C ASN A 302 21.26 7.57 -7.16
N ARG A 303 20.21 7.06 -7.81
CA ARG A 303 18.85 7.61 -7.80
C ARG A 303 17.88 6.55 -8.29
N SER A 304 16.61 6.75 -8.03
CA SER A 304 15.53 6.02 -8.70
C SER A 304 15.39 6.51 -10.14
N GLU A 305 14.89 5.63 -11.00
CA GLU A 305 14.29 6.03 -12.28
C GLU A 305 12.83 6.38 -12.02
N VAL A 306 12.35 7.50 -12.58
CA VAL A 306 10.98 8.01 -12.35
C VAL A 306 10.38 8.38 -13.69
N TYR A 307 9.18 7.85 -13.97
CA TYR A 307 8.36 8.27 -15.10
C TYR A 307 7.08 8.91 -14.59
N LEU A 308 6.80 10.15 -15.01
CA LEU A 308 5.61 10.89 -14.62
C LEU A 308 4.66 11.02 -15.81
N ALA A 309 3.41 10.62 -15.63
CA ALA A 309 2.32 10.89 -16.57
C ALA A 309 1.23 11.74 -15.90
N ASP A 310 0.64 12.65 -16.68
CA ASP A 310 -0.40 13.57 -16.25
C ASP A 310 -1.77 13.26 -16.89
N PHE A 311 -2.82 13.57 -16.14
CA PHE A 311 -4.23 13.36 -16.52
C PHE A 311 -5.01 14.63 -16.20
N GLY A 312 -5.10 15.52 -17.19
CA GLY A 312 -5.93 16.72 -17.14
C GLY A 312 -7.44 16.43 -17.18
N ILE A 313 -8.24 17.50 -17.26
CA ILE A 313 -9.71 17.38 -17.32
C ILE A 313 -10.15 16.50 -18.51
N GLY A 314 -11.07 15.58 -18.25
CA GLY A 314 -11.58 14.59 -19.19
C GLY A 314 -10.68 13.36 -19.35
N ARG A 315 -9.64 13.20 -18.52
CA ARG A 315 -8.70 12.07 -18.63
C ARG A 315 -8.74 11.23 -17.35
N ASN A 316 -9.05 9.96 -17.51
CA ASN A 316 -9.00 8.96 -16.46
C ASN A 316 -7.72 8.12 -16.54
N SER A 317 -7.38 7.45 -15.45
CA SER A 317 -6.23 6.52 -15.40
C SER A 317 -6.52 5.35 -14.48
N LEU A 318 -6.11 4.15 -14.88
CA LEU A 318 -6.09 2.96 -14.02
C LEU A 318 -4.65 2.47 -13.88
N HIS A 319 -4.22 2.22 -12.66
CA HIS A 319 -2.92 1.60 -12.37
C HIS A 319 -3.11 0.36 -11.46
N THR A 320 -2.40 -0.71 -11.79
CA THR A 320 -2.36 -1.96 -11.01
C THR A 320 -0.93 -2.23 -10.53
N ASN A 321 -0.48 -3.48 -10.44
CA ASN A 321 0.81 -3.85 -9.85
C ASN A 321 1.87 -4.19 -10.92
N ARG A 322 1.77 -3.56 -12.09
CA ARG A 322 2.74 -3.72 -13.18
C ARG A 322 3.18 -2.39 -13.76
N LEU A 323 4.37 -2.35 -14.35
CA LEU A 323 4.90 -1.22 -15.10
C LEU A 323 4.12 -1.06 -16.42
N LEU A 324 3.73 0.18 -16.71
CA LEU A 324 3.09 0.56 -17.96
C LEU A 324 4.04 1.37 -18.85
N HIS A 325 5.00 2.08 -18.25
CA HIS A 325 5.85 3.05 -18.95
C HIS A 325 7.34 2.76 -18.81
N LEU A 326 7.83 2.55 -17.58
CA LEU A 326 9.21 2.18 -17.32
C LEU A 326 9.50 0.74 -17.76
N LYS A 327 10.74 0.49 -18.17
CA LYS A 327 11.22 -0.84 -18.53
C LYS A 327 12.19 -1.32 -17.45
N TYR A 328 11.67 -2.12 -16.54
CA TYR A 328 12.46 -2.81 -15.53
C TYR A 328 12.00 -4.28 -15.46
N PRO A 329 12.90 -5.25 -15.19
CA PRO A 329 12.48 -6.64 -15.04
C PRO A 329 11.46 -6.82 -13.91
N GLU A 330 10.27 -7.32 -14.24
CA GLU A 330 9.19 -7.64 -13.29
C GLU A 330 9.16 -9.13 -12.94
N LEU A 331 8.55 -9.47 -11.81
CA LEU A 331 8.21 -10.84 -11.46
C LEU A 331 6.97 -11.28 -12.23
N ASN A 332 7.10 -12.35 -13.01
CA ASN A 332 5.99 -12.96 -13.72
C ASN A 332 5.28 -13.98 -12.81
N GLU A 333 4.67 -13.47 -11.72
CA GLU A 333 3.98 -14.24 -10.68
C GLU A 333 2.47 -13.90 -10.66
N ALA A 334 1.68 -14.50 -9.74
CA ALA A 334 0.23 -14.31 -9.70
C ALA A 334 -0.22 -12.83 -9.63
N ALA A 335 0.54 -11.95 -8.97
CA ALA A 335 0.27 -10.51 -8.92
C ALA A 335 0.31 -9.84 -10.30
N TYR A 336 1.21 -10.27 -11.19
CA TYR A 336 1.29 -9.77 -12.57
C TYR A 336 0.08 -10.26 -13.40
N GLY A 337 -0.26 -11.54 -13.29
CA GLY A 337 -1.46 -12.11 -13.95
C GLY A 337 -2.76 -11.44 -13.49
N SER A 338 -2.91 -11.22 -12.18
CA SER A 338 -4.04 -10.48 -11.58
C SER A 338 -4.13 -9.05 -12.11
N SER A 339 -3.00 -8.35 -12.23
CA SER A 339 -2.93 -7.00 -12.80
C SER A 339 -3.48 -6.96 -14.24
N VAL A 340 -3.05 -7.90 -15.09
CA VAL A 340 -3.56 -8.02 -16.47
C VAL A 340 -5.07 -8.28 -16.52
N SER A 341 -5.57 -9.13 -15.62
CA SER A 341 -7.01 -9.44 -15.52
C SER A 341 -7.83 -8.21 -15.11
N ARG A 342 -7.45 -7.53 -14.02
CA ARG A 342 -8.14 -6.33 -13.52
C ARG A 342 -8.15 -5.19 -14.53
N GLU A 343 -7.05 -4.97 -15.24
CA GLU A 343 -7.01 -4.00 -16.33
C GLU A 343 -7.87 -4.39 -17.53
N SER A 344 -7.93 -5.68 -17.85
CA SER A 344 -8.81 -6.18 -18.92
C SER A 344 -10.27 -5.94 -18.55
N ARG A 345 -10.65 -6.22 -17.30
CA ARG A 345 -11.99 -5.94 -16.77
C ARG A 345 -12.33 -4.47 -16.86
N TYR A 346 -11.44 -3.59 -16.40
CA TYR A 346 -11.63 -2.14 -16.55
C TYR A 346 -11.87 -1.74 -18.01
N ARG A 347 -11.01 -2.19 -18.94
CA ARG A 347 -11.17 -1.89 -20.38
C ARG A 347 -12.50 -2.39 -20.95
N GLN A 348 -13.01 -3.51 -20.46
CA GLN A 348 -14.32 -4.03 -20.87
C GLN A 348 -15.46 -3.15 -20.34
N MET A 349 -15.41 -2.77 -19.06
CA MET A 349 -16.42 -1.92 -18.40
C MET A 349 -16.49 -0.53 -19.02
N THR A 350 -15.35 0.03 -19.44
CA THR A 350 -15.27 1.37 -20.05
C THR A 350 -15.20 1.35 -21.57
N LYS A 351 -15.49 0.22 -22.23
CA LYS A 351 -15.35 0.09 -23.69
C LYS A 351 -16.25 1.07 -24.47
N ASN A 352 -17.45 1.32 -23.94
CA ASN A 352 -18.49 2.09 -24.62
C ASN A 352 -18.90 3.37 -23.85
N ARG A 353 -18.25 3.65 -22.72
CA ARG A 353 -18.51 4.84 -21.89
C ARG A 353 -17.30 5.17 -21.03
N ASP A 354 -17.05 6.45 -20.83
CA ASP A 354 -16.09 6.90 -19.83
C ASP A 354 -16.72 6.89 -18.43
N ALA A 355 -15.92 6.60 -17.41
CA ALA A 355 -16.32 6.79 -16.03
C ALA A 355 -16.26 8.28 -15.68
N THR A 356 -17.34 8.82 -15.13
CA THR A 356 -17.50 10.27 -14.92
C THR A 356 -18.06 10.65 -13.57
N SER A 357 -18.38 9.69 -12.70
CA SER A 357 -18.98 9.94 -11.39
C SER A 357 -18.42 9.05 -10.27
N LEU A 358 -18.86 9.32 -9.04
CA LEU A 358 -18.54 8.49 -7.88
C LEU A 358 -19.15 7.08 -8.00
N GLU A 359 -20.36 6.99 -8.54
CA GLU A 359 -21.04 5.72 -8.78
C GLU A 359 -20.25 4.85 -9.76
N ASP A 360 -19.72 5.44 -10.84
CA ASP A 360 -18.86 4.72 -11.79
C ASP A 360 -17.57 4.20 -11.11
N MET A 361 -16.98 5.00 -10.22
CA MET A 361 -15.81 4.60 -9.45
C MET A 361 -16.12 3.41 -8.53
N ILE A 362 -17.25 3.44 -7.83
CA ILE A 362 -17.69 2.36 -6.94
C ILE A 362 -18.02 1.10 -7.76
N GLU A 363 -18.67 1.24 -8.90
CA GLU A 363 -18.99 0.12 -9.80
C GLU A 363 -17.72 -0.59 -10.30
N ILE A 364 -16.72 0.18 -10.73
CA ILE A 364 -15.44 -0.34 -11.24
C ILE A 364 -14.61 -0.95 -10.12
N LEU A 365 -14.34 -0.20 -9.05
CA LEU A 365 -13.48 -0.66 -7.95
C LEU A 365 -14.15 -1.67 -7.03
N GLY A 366 -15.48 -1.80 -7.10
CA GLY A 366 -16.26 -2.82 -6.44
C GLY A 366 -16.54 -4.05 -7.31
N ASN A 367 -16.02 -4.12 -8.54
CA ASN A 367 -16.34 -5.21 -9.47
C ASN A 367 -15.78 -6.57 -9.01
N LYS A 368 -16.65 -7.59 -8.94
CA LYS A 368 -16.33 -8.93 -8.43
C LYS A 368 -16.43 -10.05 -9.48
N GLU A 369 -16.57 -9.71 -10.76
CA GLU A 369 -17.04 -10.67 -11.77
C GLU A 369 -15.99 -11.67 -12.23
N ASP A 370 -14.71 -11.29 -12.28
CA ASP A 370 -13.67 -12.20 -12.74
C ASP A 370 -13.25 -13.22 -11.67
N ASP A 371 -12.93 -14.43 -12.13
CA ASP A 371 -12.37 -15.51 -11.33
C ASP A 371 -11.13 -16.05 -12.06
N PRO A 372 -9.99 -16.24 -11.38
CA PRO A 372 -9.77 -16.09 -9.94
C PRO A 372 -9.43 -14.66 -9.48
N TRP A 373 -9.32 -13.67 -10.37
CA TRP A 373 -8.75 -12.35 -10.08
C TRP A 373 -9.71 -11.17 -10.36
N PRO A 374 -10.73 -10.96 -9.50
CA PRO A 374 -11.60 -9.79 -9.60
C PRO A 374 -10.86 -8.50 -9.22
N ILE A 375 -11.45 -7.33 -9.54
CA ILE A 375 -10.96 -6.04 -9.03
C ILE A 375 -11.18 -5.93 -7.52
N PHE A 376 -12.33 -6.42 -7.03
CA PHE A 376 -12.67 -6.45 -5.62
C PHE A 376 -12.96 -7.88 -5.14
N SER A 377 -12.33 -8.28 -4.03
CA SER A 377 -12.50 -9.60 -3.44
C SER A 377 -12.82 -9.51 -1.95
N ASP A 378 -14.02 -9.92 -1.54
CA ASP A 378 -14.40 -10.02 -0.13
C ASP A 378 -14.98 -11.38 0.26
N LYS A 379 -14.82 -12.39 -0.60
CA LYS A 379 -15.27 -13.76 -0.30
C LYS A 379 -14.53 -14.27 0.93
N ALA A 380 -15.24 -14.83 1.91
CA ALA A 380 -14.64 -15.38 3.14
C ALA A 380 -13.62 -16.51 2.88
N THR A 381 -13.73 -17.17 1.73
CA THR A 381 -12.82 -18.24 1.28
C THR A 381 -11.71 -17.75 0.36
N ALA A 382 -11.65 -16.46 0.03
CA ALA A 382 -10.62 -15.94 -0.86
C ALA A 382 -9.26 -15.94 -0.16
N ARG A 383 -8.25 -16.49 -0.85
CA ARG A 383 -6.85 -16.46 -0.38
C ARG A 383 -6.33 -15.02 -0.27
N VAL A 384 -6.70 -14.17 -1.22
CA VAL A 384 -6.44 -12.73 -1.23
C VAL A 384 -7.77 -11.99 -1.19
N SER A 385 -7.86 -11.02 -0.29
CA SER A 385 -9.02 -10.21 -0.03
C SER A 385 -8.67 -8.74 -0.21
N THR A 386 -9.56 -7.98 -0.83
CA THR A 386 -9.58 -6.52 -0.71
C THR A 386 -9.92 -6.18 0.74
N ILE A 387 -8.95 -5.66 1.48
CA ILE A 387 -9.08 -5.35 2.91
C ILE A 387 -9.62 -3.93 3.13
N HIS A 388 -9.41 -3.06 2.14
CA HIS A 388 -9.78 -1.66 2.15
C HIS A 388 -10.01 -1.15 0.73
N LEU A 389 -11.08 -0.36 0.54
CA LEU A 389 -11.25 0.55 -0.58
C LEU A 389 -11.37 1.97 0.00
N GLY A 390 -10.48 2.87 -0.41
CA GLY A 390 -10.56 4.29 -0.08
C GLY A 390 -10.83 5.11 -1.33
N ILE A 391 -11.75 6.06 -1.25
CA ILE A 391 -12.02 7.03 -2.33
C ILE A 391 -11.81 8.44 -1.79
N PHE A 392 -10.87 9.14 -2.40
CA PHE A 392 -10.61 10.55 -2.19
C PHE A 392 -11.45 11.39 -3.17
N ASP A 393 -12.34 12.21 -2.65
CA ASP A 393 -13.08 13.21 -3.42
C ASP A 393 -12.43 14.58 -3.25
N PHE A 394 -11.81 15.10 -4.31
CA PHE A 394 -11.10 16.37 -4.28
C PHE A 394 -12.03 17.59 -4.45
N ILE A 395 -13.28 17.40 -4.86
CA ILE A 395 -14.31 18.45 -4.89
C ILE A 395 -14.98 18.53 -3.52
N GLY A 396 -15.48 17.39 -3.04
CA GLY A 396 -16.10 17.26 -1.71
C GLY A 396 -15.11 17.38 -0.55
N LYS A 397 -13.81 17.24 -0.82
CA LYS A 397 -12.71 17.21 0.16
C LYS A 397 -12.94 16.14 1.24
N THR A 398 -13.24 14.91 0.82
CA THR A 398 -13.48 13.78 1.72
C THR A 398 -12.66 12.56 1.31
N TRP A 399 -12.35 11.71 2.30
CA TRP A 399 -11.79 10.39 2.11
C TRP A 399 -12.76 9.37 2.70
N THR A 400 -13.43 8.62 1.82
CA THR A 400 -14.49 7.68 2.19
C THR A 400 -13.99 6.24 2.03
N MET A 401 -14.27 5.37 3.01
CA MET A 401 -13.64 4.05 3.11
C MET A 401 -14.65 2.91 3.31
N TRP A 402 -14.36 1.78 2.66
CA TRP A 402 -15.07 0.51 2.77
C TRP A 402 -14.11 -0.63 3.10
N THR A 403 -14.63 -1.67 3.73
CA THR A 403 -13.89 -2.90 4.08
C THR A 403 -14.63 -4.16 3.64
N ASN A 404 -15.70 -3.98 2.87
CA ASN A 404 -16.59 -4.97 2.30
C ASN A 404 -17.17 -4.41 0.99
N ASP A 405 -18.01 -5.19 0.33
CA ASP A 405 -18.68 -4.81 -0.92
C ASP A 405 -19.19 -3.34 -0.93
N PRO A 406 -18.54 -2.44 -1.70
CA PRO A 406 -18.91 -1.04 -1.74
C PRO A 406 -20.15 -0.78 -2.58
N ILE A 407 -20.58 -1.74 -3.41
CA ILE A 407 -21.79 -1.63 -4.25
C ILE A 407 -23.04 -1.80 -3.39
N ASN A 408 -23.00 -2.76 -2.46
CA ASN A 408 -24.16 -3.17 -1.67
C ASN A 408 -24.14 -2.69 -0.21
N ASN A 409 -23.05 -2.08 0.26
CA ASN A 409 -22.92 -1.59 1.64
C ASN A 409 -22.51 -0.12 1.69
N ALA A 410 -22.98 0.55 2.75
CA ALA A 410 -22.56 1.91 3.08
C ALA A 410 -21.07 1.96 3.50
N PRO A 411 -20.38 3.09 3.28
CA PRO A 411 -19.03 3.28 3.78
C PRO A 411 -18.98 3.22 5.31
N LEU A 412 -17.85 2.75 5.85
CA LEU A 412 -17.65 2.63 7.29
C LEU A 412 -17.05 3.89 7.92
N LEU A 413 -16.25 4.64 7.16
CA LEU A 413 -15.56 5.83 7.65
C LEU A 413 -15.50 6.87 6.54
N GLN A 414 -15.70 8.14 6.92
CA GLN A 414 -15.42 9.29 6.07
C GLN A 414 -14.63 10.32 6.87
N LEU A 415 -13.43 10.65 6.39
CA LEU A 415 -12.56 11.67 6.98
C LEU A 415 -12.50 12.91 6.08
N PRO A 416 -12.39 14.12 6.64
CA PRO A 416 -12.20 15.31 5.84
C PRO A 416 -10.77 15.40 5.31
N LEU A 417 -10.60 15.80 4.05
CA LEU A 417 -9.30 16.15 3.45
C LEU A 417 -8.83 17.56 3.85
N THR A 418 -9.24 18.01 5.03
CA THR A 418 -8.89 19.32 5.56
C THR A 418 -8.45 19.17 6.99
N PHE A 419 -7.23 19.60 7.28
CA PHE A 419 -6.73 19.68 8.65
C PHE A 419 -7.33 20.92 9.30
N ARG A 420 -8.39 20.74 10.08
CA ARG A 420 -8.73 21.72 11.10
C ARG A 420 -7.66 21.60 12.17
N ASN A 421 -7.18 22.72 12.73
CA ASN A 421 -6.27 22.68 13.88
C ASN A 421 -6.79 21.63 14.86
N PHE A 422 -5.99 20.59 15.14
CA PHE A 422 -6.34 19.58 16.14
C PHE A 422 -6.86 20.32 17.35
N VAL A 423 -8.02 19.89 17.88
CA VAL A 423 -8.64 20.54 19.03
C VAL A 423 -7.61 20.55 20.15
N ASN A 424 -6.93 21.68 20.30
CA ASN A 424 -5.94 21.85 21.33
C ASN A 424 -6.73 21.84 22.64
N PRO A 425 -6.51 20.87 23.55
CA PRO A 425 -7.27 20.79 24.78
C PRO A 425 -7.13 22.06 25.65
N ILE A 426 -6.19 22.95 25.31
CA ILE A 426 -5.87 24.17 26.05
C ILE A 426 -6.39 25.44 25.33
N GLY A 427 -6.88 25.35 24.08
CA GLY A 427 -6.98 26.53 23.20
C GLY A 427 -8.36 27.11 22.90
N ASN A 428 -9.44 26.33 22.98
CA ASN A 428 -10.78 26.84 22.71
C ASN A 428 -11.70 26.43 23.84
N LYS A 429 -12.32 27.44 24.48
CA LYS A 429 -13.51 27.22 25.30
C LYS A 429 -14.46 26.39 24.46
N VAL A 430 -14.60 25.10 24.80
CA VAL A 430 -15.76 24.33 24.39
C VAL A 430 -16.94 25.19 24.84
N ALA A 431 -17.64 25.79 23.89
CA ALA A 431 -18.83 26.56 24.17
C ALA A 431 -19.85 25.57 24.71
N THR A 432 -19.83 25.37 26.03
CA THR A 432 -20.92 24.74 26.74
C THR A 432 -22.09 25.69 26.58
N ASN A 433 -22.91 25.46 25.56
CA ASN A 433 -24.23 26.07 25.49
C ASN A 433 -24.91 25.72 26.81
N LYS A 434 -25.12 26.73 27.66
CA LYS A 434 -25.96 26.59 28.84
C LYS A 434 -27.29 26.05 28.34
N VAL A 435 -27.67 24.88 28.86
CA VAL A 435 -29.05 24.42 28.77
C VAL A 435 -29.86 25.43 29.56
N ASP A 436 -30.60 26.29 28.87
CA ASP A 436 -31.59 27.14 29.51
C ASP A 436 -32.61 26.21 30.16
N ALA A 437 -32.69 26.29 31.49
CA ALA A 437 -33.68 25.59 32.27
C ALA A 437 -35.06 26.02 31.76
N ILE A 438 -35.81 25.05 31.25
CA ILE A 438 -37.21 25.18 30.89
C ILE A 438 -37.93 25.68 32.14
N GLY A 439 -38.50 26.88 32.05
CA GLY A 439 -39.29 27.49 33.11
C GLY A 439 -40.38 26.54 33.57
N THR A 440 -40.45 26.35 34.88
CA THR A 440 -41.56 25.71 35.57
C THR A 440 -42.86 26.41 35.20
N ILE A 441 -43.80 25.62 34.71
CA ILE A 441 -45.19 26.01 34.42
C ILE A 441 -45.87 26.30 35.76
N ASP A 442 -46.44 27.49 35.90
CA ASP A 442 -47.36 27.83 36.98
C ASP A 442 -48.61 26.93 36.88
N GLU A 443 -48.92 26.18 37.94
CA GLU A 443 -50.22 25.54 38.11
C GLU A 443 -51.26 26.60 38.54
N PRO A 444 -52.49 26.56 38.00
CA PRO A 444 -53.56 27.44 38.44
C PRO A 444 -54.23 26.92 39.72
N ASP A 445 -54.67 27.88 40.54
CA ASP A 445 -55.40 27.70 41.79
C ASP A 445 -56.50 26.62 41.74
N ASN A 446 -56.43 25.65 42.66
CA ASN A 446 -57.55 25.17 43.48
C ASN A 446 -57.07 24.32 44.67
#